data_AF-D9IVQ5-F1
#
_entry.id   AF-D9IVQ5-F1
#
_cell.length_a   1.000
_cell.length_b   1.000
_cell.length_c   1.000
_cell.angle_alpha   90.00
_cell.angle_beta   90.00
_cell.angle_gamma   90.00
#
_symmetry.space_group_name_H-M   'P 1'
#
loop_
_entity.id
_entity.type
_entity.pdbx_description
1 polymer ?
#
loop_
_entity_poly.entity_id
_entity_poly.type
_entity_poly.pdbx_seq_one_letter_code
_entity_poly.pdbx_strand_id
1 'polypeptide(L)' 'KSHGVNQLKPTRKLQSVAEERVGRRCGGLRVLNSYWVAQDSSYKYYEVILVDPAHKAIRNDPKVNWLCNAV' A
#
# COMPACT_ATOMS: atom_id res chain seq x y z
N LYS A 1 13.18 12.14 -30.21
CA LYS A 1 13.46 12.87 -28.94
C LYS A 1 13.17 11.93 -27.77
N SER A 2 14.17 11.18 -27.28
CA SER A 2 14.05 10.20 -26.18
C SER A 2 15.35 10.03 -25.38
N HIS A 3 16.23 11.04 -25.39
CA HIS A 3 17.59 10.94 -24.82
C HIS A 3 17.70 11.40 -23.35
N GLY A 4 16.59 11.66 -22.65
CA GLY A 4 16.61 12.11 -21.26
C GLY A 4 16.86 10.95 -20.29
N VAL A 5 17.87 11.08 -19.40
CA VAL A 5 18.27 10.02 -18.44
C VAL A 5 18.10 10.46 -16.98
N ASN A 6 18.73 11.56 -16.56
CA ASN A 6 18.89 11.88 -15.13
C ASN A 6 17.71 12.62 -14.46
N GLN A 7 16.86 13.32 -15.21
CA GLN A 7 15.79 14.16 -14.64
C GLN A 7 14.40 13.50 -14.70
N LEU A 8 14.37 12.18 -14.95
CA LEU A 8 13.13 11.41 -14.97
C LEU A 8 12.63 11.23 -13.53
N LYS A 9 11.40 11.70 -13.26
CA LYS A 9 10.75 11.55 -11.96
C LYS A 9 9.65 10.49 -12.09
N PRO A 10 9.48 9.60 -11.10
CA PRO A 10 8.37 8.65 -11.12
C PRO A 10 7.04 9.40 -11.10
N THR A 11 6.07 8.90 -11.87
CA THR A 11 4.71 9.47 -11.94
C THR A 11 3.90 9.21 -10.67
N ARG A 12 4.21 8.12 -9.96
CA ARG A 12 3.53 7.70 -8.73
C ARG A 12 4.24 8.26 -7.50
N LYS A 13 3.47 8.59 -6.46
CA LYS A 13 3.99 9.02 -5.15
C LYS A 13 4.72 7.87 -4.45
N LEU A 14 5.74 8.21 -3.65
CA LEU A 14 6.51 7.22 -2.86
C LEU A 14 5.63 6.41 -1.90
N GLN A 15 4.56 7.01 -1.37
CA GLN A 15 3.57 6.33 -0.54
C GLN A 15 2.89 5.16 -1.28
N SER A 16 2.44 5.40 -2.52
CA SER A 16 1.82 4.34 -3.36
C SER A 16 2.81 3.23 -3.69
N VAL A 17 4.09 3.57 -3.89
CA VAL A 17 5.16 2.57 -4.08
C VAL A 17 5.36 1.73 -2.82
N ALA A 18 5.27 2.32 -1.63
CA ALA A 18 5.36 1.60 -0.36
C ALA A 18 4.19 0.62 -0.18
N GLU A 19 2.96 1.08 -0.42
CA GLU A 19 1.75 0.24 -0.39
C GLU A 19 1.84 -0.95 -1.36
N GLU A 20 2.30 -0.72 -2.59
CA GLU A 20 2.47 -1.77 -3.59
C GLU A 20 3.52 -2.81 -3.17
N ARG A 21 4.65 -2.36 -2.60
CA ARG A 21 5.70 -3.26 -2.09
C ARG A 21 5.15 -4.16 -0.97
N VAL A 22 4.39 -3.61 -0.04
CA VAL A 22 3.77 -4.38 1.05
C VAL A 22 2.68 -5.30 0.52
N GLY A 23 1.80 -4.82 -0.37
CA GLY A 23 0.73 -5.63 -0.97
C GLY A 23 1.27 -6.84 -1.75
N ARG A 24 2.40 -6.68 -2.45
CA ARG A 24 3.10 -7.80 -3.11
C ARG A 24 3.70 -8.80 -2.12
N ARG A 25 4.27 -8.30 -1.01
CA ARG A 25 4.88 -9.16 0.02
C ARG A 25 3.83 -9.92 0.83
N CYS A 26 2.71 -9.28 1.12
CA CYS A 26 1.63 -9.78 1.96
C CYS A 26 0.37 -10.10 1.14
N GLY A 27 0.48 -10.91 0.09
CA GLY A 27 -0.61 -11.15 -0.87
C GLY A 27 -1.90 -11.76 -0.29
N GLY A 28 -1.84 -12.38 0.89
CA GLY A 28 -3.03 -12.88 1.61
C GLY A 28 -3.84 -11.78 2.30
N LEU A 29 -3.27 -10.58 2.45
CA LEU A 29 -3.91 -9.44 3.12
C LEU A 29 -4.38 -8.40 2.08
N ARG A 30 -5.21 -7.46 2.51
CA ARG A 30 -5.68 -6.33 1.71
C ARG A 30 -5.14 -5.02 2.27
N VAL A 31 -4.58 -4.18 1.39
CA VAL A 31 -4.12 -2.84 1.76
C VAL A 31 -5.33 -1.92 1.87
N LEU A 32 -5.50 -1.28 3.03
CA LEU A 32 -6.58 -0.33 3.27
C LEU A 32 -6.11 1.11 2.99
N ASN A 33 -5.02 1.51 3.62
CA ASN A 33 -4.41 2.83 3.48
C ASN A 33 -2.99 2.83 4.06
N SER A 34 -2.30 3.96 3.99
CA SER A 34 -1.02 4.17 4.65
C SER A 34 -0.86 5.60 5.15
N TYR A 35 0.11 5.84 6.02
CA TYR A 35 0.49 7.18 6.49
C TYR A 35 2.00 7.33 6.63
N TRP A 36 2.45 8.59 6.57
CA TRP A 36 3.85 8.93 6.77
C TRP A 36 4.23 8.85 8.25
N VAL A 37 5.41 8.32 8.54
CA VAL A 37 5.90 8.13 9.91
C VAL A 37 7.15 8.96 10.16
N ALA A 38 8.14 8.82 9.29
CA ALA A 38 9.44 9.45 9.45
C ALA A 38 10.15 9.58 8.10
N GLN A 39 11.23 10.34 8.07
CA GLN A 39 12.16 10.36 6.95
C GLN A 39 13.58 10.59 7.47
N ASP A 40 14.55 10.06 6.75
CA ASP A 40 15.96 10.43 6.89
C ASP A 40 16.47 11.03 5.55
N SER A 41 17.79 11.17 5.38
CA SER A 41 18.39 11.72 4.15
C SER A 41 18.17 10.87 2.91
N SER A 42 17.92 9.56 3.07
CA SER A 42 17.94 8.56 2.01
C SER A 42 16.60 7.83 1.83
N TYR A 43 15.77 7.78 2.87
CA TYR A 43 14.55 7.00 2.95
C TYR A 43 13.38 7.80 3.50
N LYS A 44 12.18 7.40 3.04
CA LYS A 44 10.91 7.81 3.63
C LYS A 44 10.22 6.57 4.17
N TYR A 45 9.73 6.67 5.39
CA TYR A 45 9.08 5.59 6.10
C TYR A 45 7.57 5.82 6.14
N TYR A 46 6.83 4.77 5.83
CA TYR A 46 5.37 4.74 5.83
C TYR A 46 4.88 3.52 6.59
N GLU A 47 3.82 3.69 7.36
CA GLU A 47 3.08 2.58 7.97
C GLU A 47 1.88 2.25 7.08
N VAL A 48 1.76 0.98 6.68
CA VAL A 48 0.71 0.48 5.78
C VAL A 48 -0.27 -0.36 6.60
N ILE A 49 -1.54 0.00 6.53
CA ILE A 49 -2.62 -0.68 7.24
C ILE A 49 -3.12 -1.83 6.37
N LEU A 50 -3.03 -3.05 6.91
CA LEU A 50 -3.46 -4.29 6.25
C LEU A 50 -4.67 -4.88 6.97
N VAL A 51 -5.54 -5.53 6.20
CA VAL A 51 -6.73 -6.23 6.69
C VAL A 51 -6.70 -7.69 6.21
N ASP A 52 -7.02 -8.63 7.09
CA ASP A 52 -7.17 -10.05 6.76
C ASP A 52 -8.62 -10.39 6.36
N PRO A 53 -8.91 -10.68 5.08
CA PRO A 53 -10.25 -11.04 4.62
C PRO A 53 -10.69 -12.46 5.02
N ALA A 54 -9.77 -13.32 5.48
CA ALA A 54 -10.08 -14.66 5.99
C ALA A 54 -10.53 -14.63 7.47
N HIS A 55 -10.27 -13.53 8.18
CA HIS A 55 -10.60 -13.42 9.59
C HIS A 55 -12.11 -13.23 9.83
N LYS A 56 -12.69 -14.06 10.70
CA LYS A 56 -14.15 -14.05 11.00
C LYS A 56 -14.65 -12.70 11.50
N ALA A 57 -13.85 -11.97 12.29
CA ALA A 57 -14.24 -10.65 12.78
C ALA A 57 -14.43 -9.64 11.64
N ILE A 58 -13.59 -9.70 10.61
CA ILE A 58 -13.69 -8.82 9.43
C ILE A 58 -14.86 -9.23 8.54
N ARG A 59 -15.08 -10.53 8.34
CA ARG A 59 -16.18 -11.04 7.49
C ARG A 59 -17.56 -10.75 8.07
N ASN A 60 -17.69 -10.78 9.39
CA ASN A 60 -18.96 -10.59 10.08
C ASN A 60 -19.28 -9.13 10.38
N ASP A 61 -18.30 -8.22 10.33
CA ASP A 61 -18.52 -6.80 10.58
C ASP A 61 -19.07 -6.10 9.32
N PRO A 62 -20.33 -5.60 9.35
CA PRO A 62 -20.95 -4.96 8.20
C PRO A 62 -20.27 -3.66 7.76
N LYS A 63 -19.39 -3.06 8.58
CA LYS A 63 -18.68 -1.82 8.24
C LYS A 63 -17.48 -2.06 7.32
N VAL A 64 -16.84 -3.23 7.41
CA VAL A 64 -15.57 -3.53 6.73
C VAL A 64 -15.63 -4.77 5.85
N ASN A 65 -16.67 -5.59 5.93
CA ASN A 65 -16.79 -6.84 5.17
C ASN A 65 -16.72 -6.66 3.64
N TRP A 66 -16.97 -5.45 3.12
CA TRP A 66 -16.82 -5.12 1.69
C TRP A 66 -15.42 -5.41 1.15
N LEU A 67 -14.38 -5.35 2.00
CA LEU A 67 -12.99 -5.72 1.67
C LEU A 67 -12.80 -7.22 1.37
N CYS A 68 -13.73 -8.09 1.81
CA CYS A 68 -13.62 -9.54 1.61
C CYS A 68 -14.09 -10.00 0.23
N ASN A 69 -14.74 -9.13 -0.54
CA ASN A 69 -15.23 -9.45 -1.87
C ASN A 69 -14.07 -9.57 -2.87
N ALA A 70 -14.16 -10.54 -3.79
CA ALA A 70 -13.22 -10.68 -4.90
C ALA A 70 -13.66 -9.76 -6.05
N VAL A 71 -13.29 -8.48 -5.99
CA VAL A 71 -13.52 -7.48 -7.03
C VAL A 71 -12.22 -7.16 -7.75
#